data_AF-A0A1Y4BJW3-F1
#
_entry.id   AF-A0A1Y4BJW3-F1
#
_cell.length_a   1.000
_cell.length_b   1.000
_cell.length_c   1.000
_cell.angle_alpha   90.00
_cell.angle_beta   90.00
_cell.angle_gamma   90.00
#
_symmetry.space_group_name_H-M   'P 1'
#
loop_
_entity.id
_entity.type
_entity.pdbx_description
1 polymer ?
#
loop_
_entity_poly.entity_id
_entity_poly.type
_entity_poly.pdbx_seq_one_letter_code
_entity_poly.pdbx_strand_id
1 'polypeptide(L)'
;MGILKLTFLREMGEEMARCPRCGEKFDRDEAEYQFSSKYFGLNYDHLSEPLCFECARNAMEAEEPGVYMETCEQCGSSFDYFQAKSSLAYDDPRYMDADLQFVWDKTGSILCAQCANEHLSEMYYSGDDGF
;
A
#
# COMPACT_ATOMS: atom_id res chain seq x y z
N MET A 1 56.37 -11.74 0.47
CA MET A 1 55.16 -12.50 0.06
C MET A 1 54.37 -12.76 1.32
N GLY A 2 53.44 -11.91 1.72
CA GLY A 2 52.15 -11.68 1.08
C GLY A 2 51.10 -12.13 2.11
N ILE A 3 50.71 -11.22 3.00
CA ILE A 3 49.91 -11.46 4.20
C ILE A 3 48.49 -11.83 3.77
N LEU A 4 48.09 -13.09 3.92
CA LEU A 4 46.69 -13.51 3.79
C LEU A 4 45.93 -13.08 5.04
N LYS A 5 45.50 -11.82 5.03
CA LYS A 5 44.51 -11.26 5.94
C LYS A 5 43.14 -11.78 5.51
N LEU A 6 42.83 -13.03 5.87
CA LEU A 6 41.47 -13.57 5.78
C LEU A 6 40.70 -13.08 7.00
N THR A 7 40.41 -11.78 7.02
CA THR A 7 39.31 -11.23 7.80
C THR A 7 38.02 -11.79 7.21
N PHE A 8 37.56 -12.89 7.78
CA PHE A 8 36.15 -13.30 7.81
C PHE A 8 35.36 -12.19 8.53
N LEU A 9 35.16 -11.06 7.86
CA LEU A 9 34.01 -10.22 8.12
C LEU A 9 32.92 -10.74 7.20
N ARG A 10 32.05 -11.56 7.79
CA ARG A 10 30.70 -11.77 7.33
C ARG A 10 30.03 -10.40 7.40
N GLU A 11 30.30 -9.55 6.41
CA GLU A 11 29.60 -8.30 6.22
C GLU A 11 28.14 -8.69 5.99
N MET A 12 27.29 -8.34 6.97
CA MET A 12 25.85 -8.24 6.79
C MET A 12 25.63 -7.13 5.78
N GLY A 13 25.95 -7.40 4.51
CA GLY A 13 25.80 -6.47 3.41
C GLY A 13 24.33 -6.29 3.17
N GLU A 14 23.74 -5.33 3.89
CA GLU A 14 22.51 -4.64 3.54
C GLU A 14 22.53 -4.41 2.03
N GLU A 15 21.58 -5.01 1.32
CA GLU A 15 21.45 -4.79 -0.12
C GLU A 15 20.98 -3.34 -0.31
N MET A 16 21.95 -2.42 -0.42
CA MET A 16 21.66 -1.02 -0.67
C MET A 16 21.05 -0.89 -2.07
N ALA A 17 19.73 -0.84 -2.11
CA ALA A 17 18.96 -0.59 -3.32
C ALA A 17 19.20 0.84 -3.81
N ARG A 18 18.93 1.09 -5.09
CA ARG A 18 19.00 2.43 -5.67
C ARG A 18 17.61 2.89 -6.02
N CYS A 19 17.21 4.04 -5.47
CA CYS A 19 15.90 4.60 -5.73
C CYS A 19 15.81 5.04 -7.20
N PRO A 20 14.86 4.52 -7.99
CA PRO A 20 14.72 4.88 -9.40
C PRO A 20 14.33 6.34 -9.63
N ARG A 21 13.69 7.00 -8.64
CA ARG A 21 13.25 8.39 -8.74
C ARG A 21 14.35 9.41 -8.44
N CYS A 22 15.04 9.27 -7.31
CA CYS A 22 16.07 10.23 -6.89
C CYS A 22 17.51 9.76 -7.18
N GLY A 23 17.72 8.48 -7.48
CA GLY A 23 19.04 7.91 -7.76
C GLY A 23 19.91 7.65 -6.51
N GLU A 24 19.41 7.98 -5.32
CA GLU A 24 20.12 7.75 -4.06
C GLU A 24 20.12 6.26 -3.68
N LYS A 25 21.18 5.85 -2.99
CA LYS A 25 21.24 4.51 -2.38
C LYS A 25 20.50 4.54 -1.05
N PHE A 26 19.73 3.50 -0.77
CA PHE A 26 18.99 3.38 0.47
C PHE A 26 18.96 1.93 0.95
N ASP A 27 18.78 1.74 2.25
CA ASP A 27 18.51 0.44 2.83
C ASP A 27 17.02 0.11 2.68
N ARG A 28 16.73 -1.02 2.03
CA ARG A 28 15.35 -1.45 1.78
C ARG A 28 14.62 -1.80 3.07
N ASP A 29 15.29 -2.49 4.00
CA ASP A 29 14.68 -2.95 5.26
C ASP A 29 14.36 -1.75 6.16
N GLU A 30 15.25 -0.74 6.18
CA GLU A 30 14.99 0.51 6.88
C GLU A 30 13.85 1.30 6.21
N ALA A 31 13.81 1.37 4.88
CA ALA A 31 12.73 2.04 4.17
C ALA A 31 11.37 1.36 4.40
N GLU A 32 11.33 0.03 4.38
CA GLU A 32 10.15 -0.79 4.68
C GLU A 32 9.67 -0.57 6.12
N TYR A 33 10.59 -0.56 7.09
CA TYR A 33 10.27 -0.27 8.49
C TYR A 33 9.68 1.13 8.66
N GLN A 34 10.29 2.15 8.07
CA GLN A 34 9.80 3.54 8.14
C GLN A 34 8.43 3.68 7.45
N PHE A 35 8.24 3.01 6.31
CA PHE A 35 6.98 3.00 5.58
C PHE A 35 5.87 2.37 6.41
N SER A 36 6.07 1.16 6.92
CA SER A 36 5.07 0.40 7.70
C SER A 36 4.70 1.10 9.01
N SER A 37 5.65 1.85 9.60
CA SER A 37 5.41 2.68 10.79
C SER A 37 4.53 3.90 10.49
N LYS A 38 4.64 4.49 9.29
CA LYS A 38 3.88 5.67 8.88
C LYS A 38 2.53 5.35 8.24
N TYR A 39 2.46 4.29 7.45
CA TYR A 39 1.28 3.90 6.67
C TYR A 39 0.72 2.56 7.17
N PHE A 40 0.01 2.63 8.30
CA PHE A 40 -0.52 1.44 8.95
C PHE A 40 -1.49 0.68 8.03
N GLY A 41 -1.33 -0.63 7.94
CA GLY A 41 -2.16 -1.50 7.10
C GLY A 41 -1.73 -1.56 5.63
N LEU A 42 -0.71 -0.78 5.22
CA LEU A 42 -0.14 -0.85 3.88
C LEU A 42 1.21 -1.58 3.91
N ASN A 43 1.51 -2.30 2.82
CA ASN A 43 2.73 -3.08 2.66
C ASN A 43 3.68 -2.38 1.69
N TYR A 44 4.92 -2.16 2.11
CA TYR A 44 5.94 -1.55 1.26
C TYR A 44 6.20 -2.33 -0.03
N ASP A 45 6.04 -3.65 -0.04
CA ASP A 45 6.18 -4.50 -1.23
C ASP A 45 5.13 -4.26 -2.31
N HIS A 46 4.06 -3.55 -1.97
CA HIS A 46 2.99 -3.19 -2.91
C HIS A 46 3.28 -1.88 -3.65
N LEU A 47 4.42 -1.24 -3.37
CA LEU A 47 4.95 -0.19 -4.22
C LEU A 47 5.35 -0.77 -5.59
N SER A 48 4.97 -0.07 -6.66
CA SER A 48 5.24 -0.49 -8.04
C SER A 48 6.74 -0.50 -8.38
N GLU A 49 7.55 0.19 -7.60
CA GLU A 49 8.99 0.35 -7.80
C GLU A 49 9.71 0.48 -6.44
N PRO A 50 11.00 0.10 -6.33
CA PRO A 50 11.73 0.11 -5.06
C PRO A 50 12.17 1.54 -4.67
N LEU A 51 11.27 2.30 -4.06
CA LEU A 51 11.49 3.70 -3.68
C LEU A 51 12.13 3.85 -2.31
N CYS A 52 13.11 4.74 -2.14
CA CYS A 52 13.52 5.15 -0.80
C CYS A 52 12.31 5.73 -0.03
N PHE A 53 12.35 5.69 1.30
CA PHE A 53 11.23 6.12 2.14
C PHE A 53 10.75 7.54 1.80
N GLU A 54 11.64 8.49 1.52
CA GLU A 54 11.25 9.86 1.17
C GLU A 54 10.46 9.92 -0.15
N CYS A 55 10.89 9.19 -1.18
CA CYS A 55 10.19 9.14 -2.46
C CYS A 55 8.85 8.41 -2.33
N ALA A 56 8.80 7.29 -1.61
CA ALA A 56 7.57 6.57 -1.32
C ALA A 56 6.59 7.50 -0.57
N ARG A 57 7.03 8.12 0.52
CA ARG A 57 6.23 9.05 1.32
C ARG A 57 5.65 10.18 0.48
N ASN A 58 6.48 10.85 -0.33
CA ASN A 58 6.03 11.96 -1.16
C ASN A 58 4.98 11.51 -2.19
N ALA A 59 5.16 10.33 -2.79
CA ALA A 59 4.19 9.78 -3.74
C ALA A 59 2.87 9.39 -3.06
N MET A 60 2.94 8.79 -1.86
CA MET A 60 1.75 8.46 -1.07
C MET A 60 0.99 9.71 -0.60
N GLU A 61 1.71 10.75 -0.15
CA GLU A 61 1.11 12.03 0.27
C GLU A 61 0.51 12.82 -0.90
N ALA A 62 1.07 12.66 -2.10
CA ALA A 62 0.53 13.23 -3.33
C ALA A 62 -0.60 12.38 -3.96
N GLU A 63 -0.92 11.22 -3.37
CA GLU A 63 -1.86 10.23 -3.91
C GLU A 63 -1.57 9.91 -5.39
N GLU A 64 -0.29 9.72 -5.71
CA GLU A 64 0.16 9.56 -7.09
C GLU A 64 -0.32 8.22 -7.68
N PRO A 65 -1.08 8.25 -8.80
CA PRO A 65 -1.56 7.04 -9.43
C PRO A 65 -0.42 6.20 -10.00
N GLY A 66 -0.55 4.89 -9.89
CA GLY A 66 0.35 3.86 -10.37
C GLY A 66 1.43 3.47 -9.37
N VAL A 67 1.53 4.14 -8.22
CA VAL A 67 2.62 3.95 -7.26
C VAL A 67 2.36 2.82 -6.29
N TYR A 68 1.12 2.63 -5.84
CA TYR A 68 0.76 1.63 -4.85
C TYR A 68 -0.34 0.72 -5.40
N MET A 69 0.00 -0.56 -5.56
CA MET A 69 -0.81 -1.56 -6.24
C MET A 69 -1.22 -2.64 -5.26
N GLU A 70 -2.52 -2.88 -5.14
CA GLU A 70 -3.08 -3.95 -4.32
C GLU A 70 -3.69 -5.04 -5.19
N THR A 71 -4.00 -6.17 -4.57
CA THR A 71 -4.77 -7.25 -5.20
C THR A 71 -6.09 -7.41 -4.47
N CYS A 72 -7.20 -7.37 -5.22
CA CYS A 72 -8.52 -7.57 -4.64
C CYS A 72 -8.69 -9.02 -4.22
N GLU A 73 -8.95 -9.28 -2.95
CA GLU A 73 -9.13 -10.62 -2.40
C GLU A 73 -10.41 -11.30 -2.87
N GLN A 74 -11.41 -10.52 -3.33
CA GLN A 74 -12.66 -11.06 -3.85
C GLN A 74 -12.58 -11.45 -5.33
N CYS A 75 -12.04 -10.58 -6.19
CA CYS A 75 -12.02 -10.80 -7.63
C CYS A 75 -10.64 -11.16 -8.20
N GLY A 76 -9.58 -11.09 -7.40
CA GLY A 76 -8.19 -11.38 -7.79
C GLY A 76 -7.55 -10.34 -8.70
N SER A 77 -8.24 -9.25 -9.03
CA SER A 77 -7.70 -8.20 -9.91
C SER A 77 -6.70 -7.33 -9.16
N SER A 78 -5.57 -7.01 -9.80
CA SER A 78 -4.68 -5.97 -9.30
C SER A 78 -5.24 -4.59 -9.62
N PHE A 79 -5.12 -3.64 -8.70
CA PHE A 79 -5.64 -2.28 -8.84
C PHE A 79 -4.74 -1.24 -8.17
N ASP A 80 -4.76 -0.03 -8.71
CA ASP A 80 -4.14 1.14 -8.11
C ASP A 80 -5.00 1.63 -6.95
N TYR A 81 -4.40 1.70 -5.76
CA TYR A 81 -5.10 2.10 -4.54
C TYR A 81 -5.67 3.52 -4.61
N PHE A 82 -4.90 4.49 -5.10
CA PHE A 82 -5.33 5.90 -5.15
C PHE A 82 -6.38 6.12 -6.23
N GLN A 83 -6.24 5.45 -7.37
CA GLN A 83 -7.28 5.45 -8.39
C GLN A 83 -8.58 4.81 -7.88
N ALA A 84 -8.49 3.68 -7.16
CA ALA A 84 -9.64 3.02 -6.58
C ALA A 84 -10.30 3.89 -5.48
N LYS A 85 -9.49 4.51 -4.61
CA LYS A 85 -9.94 5.43 -3.57
C LYS A 85 -10.70 6.63 -4.15
N SER A 86 -10.19 7.23 -5.23
CA SER A 86 -10.86 8.36 -5.91
C SER A 86 -12.08 7.95 -6.75
N SER A 87 -12.14 6.71 -7.22
CA SER A 87 -13.27 6.17 -7.99
C SER A 87 -14.42 5.66 -7.12
N LEU A 88 -14.22 5.52 -5.82
CA LEU A 88 -15.28 5.26 -4.86
C LEU A 88 -16.16 6.51 -4.75
N ALA A 89 -17.34 6.44 -5.36
CA ALA A 89 -18.38 7.45 -5.23
C ALA A 89 -19.36 7.03 -4.14
N TYR A 90 -19.41 7.78 -3.04
CA TYR A 90 -20.43 7.61 -2.02
C TYR A 90 -21.61 8.52 -2.35
N ASP A 91 -22.68 7.94 -2.88
CA ASP A 91 -23.93 8.68 -3.06
C ASP A 91 -24.67 8.92 -1.72
N ASP A 92 -24.28 8.22 -0.64
CA ASP A 92 -24.89 8.35 0.70
C ASP A 92 -24.11 9.33 1.60
N PRO A 93 -24.78 10.38 2.13
CA PRO A 93 -24.19 11.36 3.04
C PRO A 93 -23.53 10.78 4.30
N ARG A 94 -23.97 9.62 4.77
CA ARG A 94 -23.45 8.95 5.99
C ARG A 94 -22.03 8.42 5.81
N TYR A 95 -21.61 8.26 4.56
CA TYR A 95 -20.30 7.72 4.19
C TYR A 95 -19.54 8.67 3.27
N MET A 96 -19.92 9.96 3.23
CA MET A 96 -19.18 10.99 2.50
C MET A 96 -17.70 11.08 2.91
N ASP A 97 -17.38 10.69 4.14
CA ASP A 97 -16.01 10.63 4.66
C ASP A 97 -15.42 9.21 4.69
N ALA A 98 -16.19 8.19 4.28
CA ALA A 98 -15.65 6.85 4.16
C ALA A 98 -14.67 6.83 2.99
N ASP A 99 -13.54 6.16 3.14
CA ASP A 99 -12.60 5.91 2.05
C ASP A 99 -12.44 4.40 1.84
N LEU A 100 -11.64 4.02 0.87
CA LEU A 100 -11.41 2.62 0.55
C LEU A 100 -10.90 1.83 1.77
N GLN A 101 -10.07 2.48 2.59
CA GLN A 101 -9.51 1.89 3.81
C GLN A 101 -10.60 1.62 4.86
N PHE A 102 -11.56 2.53 5.02
CA PHE A 102 -12.73 2.27 5.87
C PHE A 102 -13.49 1.00 5.47
N VAL A 103 -13.67 0.76 4.16
CA VAL A 103 -14.35 -0.46 3.69
C VAL A 103 -13.52 -1.70 4.02
N TRP A 104 -12.20 -1.65 3.84
CA TRP A 104 -11.32 -2.75 4.20
C TRP A 104 -11.35 -3.06 5.69
N ASP A 105 -11.35 -2.03 6.54
CA ASP A 105 -11.46 -2.20 8.00
C ASP A 105 -12.79 -2.85 8.42
N LYS A 106 -13.88 -2.58 7.69
CA LYS A 106 -15.21 -3.15 7.97
C LYS A 106 -15.38 -4.57 7.46
N THR A 107 -14.85 -4.85 6.28
CA THR A 107 -14.97 -6.16 5.62
C THR A 107 -13.89 -7.14 6.08
N GLY A 108 -12.76 -6.63 6.57
CA GLY A 108 -11.57 -7.43 6.87
C GLY A 108 -10.87 -7.94 5.62
N SER A 109 -11.13 -7.35 4.45
CA SER A 109 -10.60 -7.79 3.16
C SER A 109 -10.14 -6.62 2.30
N ILE A 110 -9.07 -6.84 1.53
CA ILE A 110 -8.58 -5.87 0.54
C ILE A 110 -9.44 -5.98 -0.72
N LEU A 111 -10.25 -4.94 -0.98
CA LEU A 111 -11.21 -4.90 -2.09
C LEU A 111 -10.86 -3.80 -3.09
N CYS A 112 -11.05 -4.07 -4.39
CA CYS A 112 -11.04 -3.00 -5.39
C CYS A 112 -12.30 -2.12 -5.28
N ALA A 113 -12.31 -0.96 -5.92
CA ALA A 113 -13.44 -0.02 -5.86
C ALA A 113 -14.79 -0.66 -6.25
N GLN A 114 -14.81 -1.55 -7.24
CA GLN A 114 -16.05 -2.22 -7.65
C GLN A 114 -16.58 -3.16 -6.56
N CYS A 115 -15.76 -4.07 -6.05
CA CYS A 115 -16.17 -5.00 -5.00
C CYS A 115 -16.51 -4.24 -3.70
N ALA A 116 -15.76 -3.19 -3.36
CA ALA A 116 -16.07 -2.33 -2.22
C ALA A 116 -17.47 -1.70 -2.35
N ASN A 117 -17.83 -1.19 -3.54
CA ASN A 117 -19.16 -0.64 -3.80
C ASN A 117 -20.27 -1.70 -3.67
N GLU A 118 -20.04 -2.93 -4.12
CA GLU A 118 -20.99 -4.04 -3.97
C GLU A 118 -21.24 -4.33 -2.48
N HIS A 119 -20.19 -4.48 -1.65
CA HIS A 119 -20.30 -4.69 -0.20
C HIS A 119 -21.02 -3.55 0.51
N LEU A 120 -20.72 -2.31 0.13
CA LEU A 120 -21.42 -1.15 0.66
C LEU A 120 -22.92 -1.23 0.34
N SER A 121 -23.27 -1.49 -0.92
CA SER A 121 -24.67 -1.65 -1.36
C SER A 121 -25.41 -2.72 -0.54
N GLU A 122 -24.78 -3.86 -0.28
CA GLU A 122 -25.38 -4.93 0.53
C GLU A 122 -25.61 -4.48 1.99
N MET A 123 -24.66 -3.77 2.60
CA MET A 123 -24.86 -3.19 3.94
C MET A 123 -26.02 -2.17 3.97
N TYR A 124 -26.25 -1.42 2.90
CA TYR A 124 -27.38 -0.49 2.80
C TYR A 124 -28.73 -1.21 2.67
N TYR A 125 -28.80 -2.27 1.87
CA TYR A 125 -30.06 -2.96 1.55
C TYR A 125 -30.42 -4.10 2.50
N SER A 126 -29.47 -4.60 3.30
CA SER A 126 -29.73 -5.61 4.34
C SER A 126 -30.27 -5.03 5.65
N GLY A 127 -30.40 -3.69 5.73
CA GLY A 127 -30.89 -2.97 6.91
C GLY A 127 -32.42 -2.84 7.02
N ASP A 128 -33.19 -3.43 6.10
CA ASP A 128 -34.66 -3.28 6.02
C ASP A 128 -35.41 -4.62 6.04
N ASP A 129 -34.93 -5.59 6.84
CA ASP A 129 -35.62 -6.86 7.08
C ASP A 129 -35.94 -7.05 8.59
N GLY A 130 -36.91 -6.30 9.10
CA GLY A 130 -37.63 -6.57 10.37
C GLY A 130 -37.11 -5.77 11.57
N PHE A 131 -37.94 -5.03 12.33
CA PHE A 131 -39.29 -5.32 12.83
C PHE A 131 -39.96 -4.02 13.31
#